data_AF-A0A2V7WVB7-F1
#
_entry.id   AF-A0A2V7WVB7-F1
#
_cell.length_a   1.000
_cell.length_b   1.000
_cell.length_c   1.000
_cell.angle_alpha   90.00
_cell.angle_beta   90.00
_cell.angle_gamma   90.00
#
_symmetry.space_group_name_H-M   'P 1'
#
loop_
_entity.id
_entity.type
_entity.pdbx_description
1 polymer ?
#
loop_
_entity_poly.entity_id
_entity_poly.type
_entity_poly.pdbx_seq_one_letter_code
_entity_poly.pdbx_strand_id
1 'polypeptide(L)'
;AFPDTRRTFQVTRCNHCQDAPCVEICPTTALFRRRDGIVDFDGGRCIGCKACMQGCPYDAIYIDPATETAAKCNFCAHKVEVGLEPPCVTVCPTQAIVAGDLDDASSRLAQMAGRIPLQVRKPEKGTRPKVFYVEADAASLVPAAAPPASDYMWAQAPQLLGLTGLPAPDAAGAPRRTYGVREQHRNSWGWKVSAYLWTKSLAAGAFLVPAVLAAGLPWREPVAIGALVVALLALATTGALLVADLRQPARFLWTLTRPQWRSWLTRGSYVIAAYGLALTALIGLGLARLPVPPILTGLTALLAAGTATYTALLFGQAKGRDLWQSALLGPHLLVQALTAGAALFAPSWLLFLLPLNGLLVAGEVWGRHATEDARMAARLIQDDMRFTTGVLVLGHLLPLSILWGPSGLRLLAAPLTLFGLFVWEHLYVQAPQRIPLA
;
A
#
# COMPACT_ATOMS: atom_id res chain seq x y z
N ALA A 1 42.59 -1.39 -21.99
CA ALA A 1 41.86 -0.14 -22.25
C ALA A 1 41.33 0.40 -20.93
N PHE A 2 41.50 1.69 -20.66
CA PHE A 2 40.88 2.35 -19.51
C PHE A 2 39.36 2.42 -19.76
N PRO A 3 38.47 2.19 -18.77
CA PRO A 3 37.04 2.17 -19.04
C PRO A 3 36.52 3.56 -19.46
N ASP A 4 35.81 3.61 -20.59
CA ASP A 4 35.08 4.80 -21.04
C ASP A 4 33.87 5.01 -20.13
N THR A 5 34.03 5.82 -19.09
CA THR A 5 32.96 6.12 -18.12
C THR A 5 32.35 7.49 -18.39
N ARG A 6 31.02 7.59 -18.28
CA ARG A 6 30.27 8.84 -18.36
C ARG A 6 29.50 9.06 -17.07
N ARG A 7 29.36 10.32 -16.65
CA ARG A 7 28.55 10.71 -15.48
C ARG A 7 27.38 11.57 -15.95
N THR A 8 26.18 11.13 -15.59
CA THR A 8 24.94 11.86 -15.89
C THR A 8 24.37 12.42 -14.59
N PHE A 9 23.92 13.68 -14.64
CA PHE A 9 23.22 14.32 -13.52
C PHE A 9 21.77 14.55 -13.93
N GLN A 10 20.83 13.99 -13.17
CA GLN A 10 19.41 14.20 -13.39
C GLN A 10 18.76 14.79 -12.16
N VAL A 11 18.01 15.87 -12.36
CA VAL A 11 17.22 16.49 -11.30
C VAL A 11 15.91 15.71 -11.14
N THR A 12 15.74 15.02 -10.02
CA THR A 12 14.50 14.30 -9.70
C THR A 12 13.67 15.09 -8.69
N ARG A 13 12.41 15.37 -9.04
CA ARG A 13 11.47 16.17 -8.24
C ARG A 13 10.05 15.62 -8.35
N CYS A 14 9.10 16.24 -7.63
CA CYS A 14 7.69 16.02 -7.90
C CYS A 14 7.37 16.38 -9.35
N ASN A 15 6.71 15.47 -10.06
CA ASN A 15 6.40 15.62 -11.47
C ASN A 15 5.11 16.41 -11.75
N HIS A 16 4.43 16.91 -10.71
CA HIS A 16 3.15 17.66 -10.78
C HIS A 16 2.18 17.06 -11.82
N CYS A 17 1.98 15.74 -11.72
CA CYS A 17 1.21 14.93 -12.66
C CYS A 17 -0.19 15.51 -12.94
N GLN A 18 -0.62 15.46 -14.20
CA GLN A 18 -2.01 15.78 -14.55
C GLN A 18 -2.97 14.82 -13.84
N ASP A 19 -2.68 13.52 -13.94
CA ASP A 19 -3.44 12.45 -13.32
C ASP A 19 -2.69 12.00 -12.07
N ALA A 20 -2.79 12.80 -11.00
CA ALA A 20 -2.00 12.67 -9.79
C ALA A 20 -2.55 11.60 -8.82
N PRO A 21 -1.96 10.39 -8.73
CA PRO A 21 -2.43 9.35 -7.82
C PRO A 21 -2.36 9.75 -6.35
N CYS A 22 -1.42 10.63 -5.98
CA CYS A 22 -1.30 11.15 -4.63
C CYS A 22 -2.49 12.01 -4.19
N VAL A 23 -3.15 12.70 -5.14
CA VAL A 23 -4.38 13.48 -4.89
C VAL A 23 -5.58 12.53 -4.73
N GLU A 24 -5.66 11.51 -5.58
CA GLU A 24 -6.77 10.54 -5.56
C GLU A 24 -6.78 9.67 -4.31
N ILE A 25 -5.61 9.20 -3.87
CA ILE A 25 -5.48 8.33 -2.70
C ILE A 25 -5.60 9.12 -1.38
N CYS A 26 -5.40 10.44 -1.40
CA CYS A 26 -5.47 11.29 -0.21
C CYS A 26 -6.89 11.29 0.40
N PRO A 27 -7.07 10.92 1.67
CA PRO A 27 -8.41 10.80 2.26
C PRO A 27 -9.05 12.12 2.69
N THR A 28 -8.26 13.17 2.94
CA THR A 28 -8.73 14.41 3.57
C THR A 28 -8.64 15.64 2.68
N THR A 29 -8.50 15.47 1.37
CA THR A 29 -8.24 16.56 0.41
C THR A 29 -7.00 17.41 0.74
N ALA A 30 -6.07 16.87 1.56
CA ALA A 30 -4.83 17.54 1.91
C ALA A 30 -3.88 17.67 0.71
N LEU A 31 -4.02 16.82 -0.31
CA LEU A 31 -3.39 17.01 -1.61
C LEU A 31 -4.47 17.39 -2.62
N PHE A 32 -4.18 18.39 -3.45
CA PHE A 32 -5.12 18.89 -4.46
C PHE A 32 -4.35 19.44 -5.67
N ARG A 33 -5.05 19.56 -6.80
CA ARG A 33 -4.53 20.21 -8.00
C ARG A 33 -5.11 21.62 -8.09
N ARG A 34 -4.25 22.62 -8.17
CA ARG A 34 -4.61 24.02 -8.38
C ARG A 34 -5.06 24.27 -9.82
N ARG A 35 -5.57 25.48 -10.09
CA ARG A 35 -6.04 25.88 -11.43
C ARG A 35 -4.88 26.03 -12.43
N ASP A 36 -3.72 26.43 -11.95
CA ASP A 36 -2.44 26.55 -12.68
C ASP A 36 -1.75 25.19 -12.95
N GLY A 37 -2.40 24.07 -12.62
CA GLY A 37 -1.86 22.72 -12.81
C GLY A 37 -0.90 22.25 -11.72
N ILE A 38 -0.51 23.11 -10.76
CA ILE A 38 0.37 22.71 -9.67
C ILE A 38 -0.38 21.74 -8.75
N VAL A 39 0.14 20.52 -8.61
CA VAL A 39 -0.25 19.63 -7.51
C VAL A 39 0.33 20.19 -6.23
N ASP A 40 -0.49 20.64 -5.29
CA ASP A 40 -0.09 21.28 -4.04
C ASP A 40 -0.60 20.50 -2.82
N PHE A 41 -0.22 20.92 -1.61
CA PHE A 41 -0.64 20.29 -0.36
C PHE A 41 -0.96 21.30 0.74
N ASP A 42 -1.93 20.94 1.58
CA ASP A 42 -2.35 21.64 2.79
C ASP A 42 -1.98 20.79 4.02
N GLY A 43 -0.89 21.18 4.69
CA GLY A 43 -0.44 20.54 5.94
C GLY A 43 -1.46 20.66 7.07
N GLY A 44 -2.32 21.67 7.04
CA GLY A 44 -3.40 21.88 7.99
C GLY A 44 -4.54 20.86 7.87
N ARG A 45 -4.67 20.15 6.74
CA ARG A 45 -5.64 19.05 6.53
C ARG A 45 -5.02 17.66 6.58
N CYS A 46 -3.69 17.58 6.59
CA CYS A 46 -2.98 16.31 6.55
C CYS A 46 -3.15 15.55 7.87
N ILE A 47 -3.51 14.27 7.78
CA ILE A 47 -3.59 13.34 8.92
C ILE A 47 -2.34 12.44 9.04
N GLY A 48 -1.39 12.55 8.09
CA GLY A 48 -0.15 11.77 8.13
C GLY A 48 -0.34 10.26 7.94
N CYS A 49 -1.32 9.83 7.15
CA CYS A 49 -1.60 8.41 6.86
C CYS A 49 -0.62 7.75 5.88
N LYS A 50 0.28 8.53 5.26
CA LYS A 50 1.33 8.06 4.32
C LYS A 50 0.82 7.41 3.03
N ALA A 51 -0.49 7.37 2.78
CA ALA A 51 -1.07 6.80 1.56
C ALA A 51 -0.54 7.47 0.28
N CYS A 52 -0.33 8.79 0.30
CA CYS A 52 0.24 9.52 -0.83
C CYS A 52 1.67 9.10 -1.18
N MET A 53 2.46 8.62 -0.20
CA MET A 53 3.80 8.08 -0.42
C MET A 53 3.73 6.77 -1.21
N GLN A 54 2.69 5.96 -1.00
CA GLN A 54 2.45 4.73 -1.76
C GLN A 54 1.85 5.00 -3.14
N GLY A 55 1.08 6.08 -3.25
CA GLY A 55 0.49 6.52 -4.53
C GLY A 55 1.51 7.09 -5.51
N CYS A 56 2.60 7.71 -5.03
CA CYS A 56 3.57 8.37 -5.90
C CYS A 56 4.53 7.36 -6.56
N PRO A 57 4.52 7.17 -7.90
CA PRO A 57 5.44 6.24 -8.55
C PRO A 57 6.87 6.78 -8.72
N TYR A 58 7.14 7.98 -8.17
CA TYR A 58 8.42 8.69 -8.28
C TYR A 58 9.10 8.90 -6.92
N ASP A 59 8.52 8.39 -5.83
CA ASP A 59 8.99 8.62 -4.46
C ASP A 59 9.18 10.11 -4.11
N ALA A 60 8.35 11.00 -4.67
CA ALA A 60 8.53 12.44 -4.51
C ALA A 60 7.91 13.04 -3.24
N ILE A 61 7.33 12.21 -2.35
CA ILE A 61 6.56 12.64 -1.18
C ILE A 61 7.08 11.93 0.06
N TYR A 62 7.40 12.70 1.10
CA TYR A 62 7.90 12.21 2.39
C TYR A 62 7.07 12.79 3.55
N ILE A 63 7.29 12.31 4.77
CA ILE A 63 6.76 12.96 5.98
C ILE A 63 7.82 13.90 6.52
N ASP A 64 7.50 15.18 6.63
CA ASP A 64 8.36 16.16 7.26
C ASP A 64 8.45 15.87 8.77
N PRO A 65 9.66 15.67 9.33
CA PRO A 65 9.83 15.38 10.75
C PRO A 65 9.44 16.54 11.67
N ALA A 66 9.41 17.78 11.18
CA ALA A 66 9.04 18.94 11.99
C ALA A 66 7.53 19.08 12.13
N THR A 67 6.79 18.91 11.02
CA THR A 67 5.33 19.10 11.00
C THR A 67 4.54 17.81 11.14
N GLU A 68 5.18 16.65 10.98
CA GLU A 68 4.52 15.33 10.93
C GLU A 68 3.46 15.23 9.81
N THR A 69 3.61 16.04 8.76
CA THR A 69 2.71 16.07 7.59
C THR A 69 3.43 15.67 6.31
N ALA A 70 2.66 15.31 5.29
CA ALA A 70 3.22 15.02 3.98
C ALA A 70 3.83 16.28 3.36
N ALA A 71 5.08 16.20 2.92
CA ALA A 71 5.81 17.27 2.26
C ALA A 71 6.37 16.78 0.92
N LYS A 72 6.53 17.72 -0.01
CA LYS A 72 7.08 17.52 -1.35
C LYS A 72 7.43 18.87 -1.96
N CYS A 73 8.08 18.86 -3.13
CA CYS A 73 8.11 20.04 -3.99
C CYS A 73 6.68 20.52 -4.26
N ASN A 74 6.35 21.74 -3.84
CA ASN A 74 5.08 22.43 -4.15
C ASN A 74 5.26 23.46 -5.27
N PHE A 75 6.29 23.30 -6.09
CA PHE A 75 6.63 24.24 -7.16
C PHE A 75 6.90 25.68 -6.66
N CYS A 76 7.20 25.84 -5.37
CA CYS A 76 7.30 27.14 -4.70
C CYS A 76 6.07 28.02 -4.98
N ALA A 77 4.86 27.44 -4.87
CA ALA A 77 3.60 28.09 -5.26
C ALA A 77 3.44 29.52 -4.71
N HIS A 78 3.85 29.77 -3.45
CA HIS A 78 3.84 31.11 -2.84
C HIS A 78 4.65 32.19 -3.60
N LYS A 79 5.67 31.79 -4.36
CA LYS A 79 6.45 32.69 -5.24
C LYS A 79 5.79 32.85 -6.61
N VAL A 80 5.33 31.75 -7.19
CA VAL A 80 4.65 31.77 -8.49
C VAL A 80 3.39 32.64 -8.44
N GLU A 81 2.67 32.64 -7.32
CA GLU A 81 1.50 33.50 -7.08
C GLU A 81 1.79 35.01 -7.19
N VAL A 82 3.02 35.44 -6.86
CA VAL A 82 3.44 36.84 -6.96
C VAL A 82 4.28 37.11 -8.21
N GLY A 83 4.22 36.21 -9.20
CA GLY A 83 4.91 36.36 -10.49
C GLY A 83 6.42 36.09 -10.44
N LEU A 84 6.93 35.45 -9.37
CA LEU A 84 8.34 35.10 -9.23
C LEU A 84 8.60 33.65 -9.67
N GLU A 85 9.75 33.41 -10.28
CA GLU A 85 10.19 32.05 -10.62
C GLU A 85 10.57 31.22 -9.39
N PRO A 86 10.41 29.88 -9.45
CA PRO A 86 10.90 28.99 -8.40
C PRO A 86 12.42 29.14 -8.19
N PRO A 87 12.94 29.16 -6.95
CA PRO A 87 14.36 29.44 -6.69
C PRO A 87 15.32 28.46 -7.36
N CYS A 88 14.89 27.23 -7.58
CA CYS A 88 15.67 26.23 -8.29
C CYS A 88 15.93 26.56 -9.76
N VAL A 89 15.04 27.33 -10.39
CA VAL A 89 15.21 27.83 -11.76
C VAL A 89 16.23 28.96 -11.72
N THR A 90 15.99 29.95 -10.85
CA THR A 90 16.83 31.16 -10.74
C THR A 90 18.27 30.87 -10.29
N VAL A 91 18.47 29.88 -9.39
CA VAL A 91 19.81 29.55 -8.86
C VAL A 91 20.63 28.65 -9.80
N CYS A 92 20.00 28.03 -10.80
CA CYS A 92 20.69 27.06 -11.64
C CYS A 92 21.64 27.77 -12.61
N PRO A 93 22.98 27.67 -12.44
CA PRO A 93 23.92 28.45 -13.25
C PRO A 93 23.92 28.01 -14.71
N THR A 94 23.60 26.75 -14.97
CA THR A 94 23.53 26.17 -16.32
C THR A 94 22.15 26.28 -16.96
N GLN A 95 21.17 26.86 -16.26
CA GLN A 95 19.77 26.94 -16.71
C GLN A 95 19.19 25.57 -17.13
N ALA A 96 19.64 24.49 -16.47
CA ALA A 96 19.17 23.14 -16.74
C ALA A 96 17.70 22.88 -16.31
N ILE A 97 17.11 23.81 -15.55
CA ILE A 97 15.72 23.75 -15.11
C ILE A 97 14.99 24.94 -15.73
N VAL A 98 13.93 24.65 -16.48
CA VAL A 98 13.03 25.65 -17.07
C VAL A 98 11.63 25.41 -16.53
N ALA A 99 11.00 26.46 -15.98
CA ALA A 99 9.61 26.44 -15.54
C ALA A 99 8.79 27.41 -16.42
N GLY A 100 7.52 27.09 -16.63
CA GLY A 100 6.62 27.93 -17.42
C GLY A 100 5.27 27.26 -17.61
N ASP A 101 4.35 28.01 -18.19
CA ASP A 101 3.04 27.49 -18.61
C ASP A 101 3.15 26.87 -20.00
N LEU A 102 2.69 25.62 -20.15
CA LEU A 102 2.68 24.92 -21.43
C LEU A 102 1.56 25.41 -22.35
N ASP A 103 0.51 26.00 -21.78
CA ASP A 103 -0.63 26.52 -22.52
C ASP A 103 -0.37 27.94 -23.05
N ASP A 104 0.68 28.61 -22.55
CA ASP A 104 1.19 29.88 -23.08
C ASP A 104 2.27 29.65 -24.13
N ALA A 105 1.93 29.86 -25.40
CA ALA A 105 2.84 29.70 -26.54
C ALA A 105 4.05 30.66 -26.51
N SER A 106 3.95 31.77 -25.77
CA SER A 106 5.06 32.71 -25.60
C SER A 106 6.09 32.22 -24.57
N SER A 107 5.75 31.24 -23.74
CA SER A 107 6.62 30.74 -22.69
C SER A 107 7.84 29.99 -23.26
N ARG A 108 8.99 30.13 -22.61
CA ARG A 108 10.23 29.42 -22.98
C ARG A 108 10.01 27.90 -23.00
N LEU A 109 9.23 27.38 -22.05
CA LEU A 109 8.93 25.96 -21.95
C LEU A 109 8.10 25.47 -23.15
N ALA A 110 7.04 26.19 -23.55
CA ALA A 110 6.20 25.82 -24.69
C ALA A 110 7.00 25.85 -26.01
N GLN A 111 7.85 26.86 -26.20
CA GLN A 111 8.73 26.94 -27.36
C GLN A 111 9.75 25.79 -27.42
N MET A 112 10.32 25.39 -26.28
CA MET A 112 11.21 24.23 -26.20
C MET A 112 10.47 22.92 -26.50
N ALA A 113 9.29 22.74 -25.92
CA ALA A 113 8.48 21.54 -26.11
C ALA A 113 8.04 21.34 -27.57
N GLY A 114 7.86 22.42 -28.34
CA GLY A 114 7.54 22.34 -29.76
C GLY A 114 8.73 22.03 -30.69
N ARG A 115 9.97 22.15 -30.20
CA ARG A 115 11.19 22.04 -31.03
C ARG A 115 12.07 20.85 -30.68
N ILE A 116 12.06 20.40 -29.43
CA ILE A 116 13.01 19.43 -28.89
C ILE A 116 12.24 18.18 -28.45
N PRO A 117 12.71 16.96 -28.76
CA PRO A 117 12.10 15.74 -28.25
C PRO A 117 12.18 15.68 -26.72
N LEU A 118 11.03 15.47 -26.09
CA LEU A 118 10.88 15.43 -24.63
C LEU A 118 10.60 14.01 -24.15
N GLN A 119 11.22 13.64 -23.03
CA GLN A 119 11.01 12.36 -22.35
C GLN A 119 10.40 12.57 -20.97
N VAL A 120 9.68 11.57 -20.45
CA VAL A 120 9.08 11.59 -19.11
C VAL A 120 9.46 10.34 -18.32
N ARG A 121 9.39 10.42 -16.99
CA ARG A 121 9.64 9.26 -16.13
C ARG A 121 8.40 8.38 -15.99
N LYS A 122 8.61 7.07 -16.06
CA LYS A 122 7.58 6.02 -15.90
C LYS A 122 6.29 6.28 -16.70
N PRO A 123 6.36 6.46 -18.03
CA PRO A 123 5.17 6.69 -18.87
C PRO A 123 4.10 5.59 -18.72
N GLU A 124 4.52 4.35 -18.47
CA GLU A 124 3.66 3.18 -18.25
C GLU A 124 2.70 3.32 -17.05
N LYS A 125 2.92 4.27 -16.14
CA LYS A 125 2.03 4.54 -15.00
C LYS A 125 0.79 5.36 -15.35
N GLY A 126 0.75 5.95 -16.55
CA GLY A 126 -0.38 6.75 -17.01
C GLY A 126 -0.72 7.91 -16.07
N THR A 127 0.29 8.54 -15.47
CA THR A 127 0.11 9.72 -14.57
C THR A 127 0.16 11.04 -15.33
N ARG A 128 0.54 11.01 -16.62
CA ARG A 128 0.77 12.18 -17.48
C ARG A 128 1.61 13.26 -16.77
N PRO A 129 2.91 12.97 -16.50
CA PRO A 129 3.84 13.90 -15.85
C PRO A 129 3.91 15.26 -16.56
N LYS A 130 4.15 16.32 -15.77
CA LYS A 130 4.38 17.69 -16.28
C LYS A 130 5.83 18.14 -16.13
N VAL A 131 6.72 17.22 -15.78
CA VAL A 131 8.17 17.42 -15.82
C VAL A 131 8.71 16.59 -16.97
N PHE A 132 9.38 17.29 -17.88
CA PHE A 132 9.96 16.74 -19.09
C PHE A 132 11.49 16.82 -19.01
N TYR A 133 12.15 15.86 -19.63
CA TYR A 133 13.60 15.78 -19.71
C TYR A 133 14.03 15.85 -21.17
N VAL A 134 15.06 16.65 -21.43
CA VAL A 134 15.73 16.76 -22.73
C VAL A 134 16.95 15.83 -22.68
N GLU A 135 17.11 14.98 -23.70
CA GLU A 135 18.27 14.08 -23.84
C GLU A 135 18.56 13.23 -22.59
N ALA A 136 17.52 12.76 -21.92
CA ALA A 136 17.69 11.96 -20.72
C ALA A 136 18.34 10.61 -21.03
N ASP A 137 19.35 10.26 -20.24
CA ASP A 137 19.96 8.95 -20.28
C ASP A 137 18.98 7.90 -19.71
N ALA A 138 18.83 6.77 -20.41
CA ALA A 138 17.90 5.71 -20.02
C ALA A 138 18.19 5.16 -18.62
N ALA A 139 19.45 5.08 -18.21
CA ALA A 139 19.84 4.62 -16.88
C ALA A 139 19.50 5.64 -15.78
N SER A 140 19.26 6.90 -16.13
CA SER A 140 18.83 7.93 -15.18
C SER A 140 17.30 8.01 -15.08
N LEU A 141 16.57 7.67 -16.15
CA LEU A 141 15.11 7.60 -16.15
C LEU A 141 14.55 6.38 -15.42
N VAL A 142 15.30 5.27 -15.41
CA VAL A 142 14.91 4.00 -14.80
C VAL A 142 15.76 3.73 -13.54
N PRO A 143 15.24 3.99 -12.33
CA PRO A 143 16.00 3.81 -11.09
C PRO A 143 16.61 2.42 -10.90
N ALA A 144 15.90 1.38 -11.34
CA ALA A 144 16.35 -0.02 -11.26
C ALA A 144 17.51 -0.35 -12.22
N ALA A 145 17.79 0.49 -13.23
CA ALA A 145 18.87 0.24 -14.17
C ALA A 145 20.26 0.30 -13.52
N ALA A 146 20.41 1.11 -12.47
CA ALA A 146 21.65 1.24 -11.70
C ALA A 146 21.43 0.64 -10.29
N PRO A 147 21.67 -0.68 -10.09
CA PRO A 147 21.45 -1.32 -8.81
C PRO A 147 22.32 -0.68 -7.71
N PRO A 148 21.88 -0.73 -6.43
CA PRO A 148 22.74 -0.34 -5.32
C PRO A 148 24.00 -1.21 -5.34
N ALA A 149 25.17 -0.59 -5.19
CA ALA A 149 26.42 -1.34 -5.09
C ALA A 149 26.39 -2.23 -3.83
N SER A 150 26.74 -3.51 -3.98
CA SER A 150 26.88 -4.45 -2.87
C SER A 150 28.16 -4.20 -2.05
N ASP A 151 29.18 -3.66 -2.73
CA ASP A 151 30.51 -3.46 -2.16
C ASP A 151 30.71 -1.98 -1.83
N TYR A 152 30.55 -1.64 -0.55
CA TYR A 152 31.03 -0.37 -0.02
C TYR A 152 32.44 -0.58 0.54
N MET A 153 33.36 0.36 0.29
CA MET A 153 34.53 0.45 1.17
C MET A 153 34.02 0.75 2.59
N TRP A 154 34.66 0.15 3.60
CA TRP A 154 34.26 0.27 5.01
C TRP A 154 34.06 1.72 5.51
N ALA A 155 34.73 2.70 4.88
CA ALA A 155 34.58 4.14 5.16
C ALA A 155 33.49 4.87 4.34
N GLN A 156 32.94 4.21 3.31
CA GLN A 156 31.92 4.74 2.39
C GLN A 156 30.54 4.11 2.62
N ALA A 157 30.44 3.11 3.51
CA ALA A 157 29.16 2.56 3.90
C ALA A 157 28.30 3.69 4.50
N PRO A 158 27.17 4.05 3.88
CA PRO A 158 26.12 4.69 4.66
C PRO A 158 25.84 3.70 5.80
N GLN A 159 25.75 4.14 7.05
CA GLN A 159 25.44 3.26 8.18
C GLN A 159 24.14 2.48 7.88
N LEU A 160 24.26 1.33 7.24
CA LEU A 160 23.19 0.52 6.68
C LEU A 160 23.14 -0.74 7.52
N LEU A 161 22.30 -0.72 8.55
CA LEU A 161 21.77 -1.94 9.11
C LEU A 161 21.03 -2.72 8.01
N GLY A 162 21.61 -3.83 7.55
CA GLY A 162 20.86 -5.02 7.15
C GLY A 162 20.31 -5.09 5.72
N LEU A 163 21.13 -4.87 4.70
CA LEU A 163 20.86 -5.40 3.36
C LEU A 163 21.91 -6.43 2.95
N THR A 164 21.75 -7.67 3.42
CA THR A 164 22.24 -8.84 2.72
C THR A 164 21.15 -9.30 1.76
N GLY A 165 21.44 -9.42 0.45
CA GLY A 165 20.63 -10.31 -0.40
C GLY A 165 19.98 -9.75 -1.67
N LEU A 166 20.51 -8.71 -2.32
CA LEU A 166 20.27 -8.55 -3.76
C LEU A 166 21.58 -8.84 -4.50
N PRO A 167 21.76 -10.03 -5.10
CA PRO A 167 22.87 -10.24 -6.01
C PRO A 167 22.58 -9.45 -7.30
N ALA A 168 23.31 -8.37 -7.53
CA ALA A 168 23.45 -7.86 -8.90
C ALA A 168 24.52 -8.72 -9.60
N PRO A 169 24.28 -9.24 -10.80
CA PRO A 169 25.38 -9.69 -11.63
C PRO A 169 26.25 -8.47 -11.92
N ASP A 170 27.50 -8.49 -11.49
CA ASP A 170 28.53 -7.56 -11.94
C ASP A 170 28.81 -7.80 -13.44
N ALA A 171 27.88 -7.38 -14.30
CA ALA A 171 28.16 -7.26 -15.71
C ALA A 171 29.09 -6.06 -15.90
N ALA A 172 30.31 -6.30 -16.37
CA ALA A 172 31.27 -5.25 -16.70
C ALA A 172 30.60 -4.20 -17.61
N GLY A 173 30.56 -2.93 -17.18
CA GLY A 173 29.93 -1.83 -17.92
C GLY A 173 28.50 -1.45 -17.49
N ALA A 174 27.91 -2.13 -16.50
CA ALA A 174 26.61 -1.73 -15.96
C ALA A 174 26.67 -0.35 -15.25
N PRO A 175 25.62 0.49 -15.36
CA PRO A 175 25.59 1.79 -14.70
C PRO A 175 25.57 1.62 -13.17
N ARG A 176 26.31 2.48 -12.46
CA ARG A 176 26.44 2.45 -10.99
C ARG A 176 26.01 3.77 -10.35
N ARG A 177 25.25 3.69 -9.26
CA ARG A 177 24.83 4.86 -8.47
C ARG A 177 25.97 5.31 -7.55
N THR A 178 26.61 6.43 -7.85
CA THR A 178 27.75 6.97 -7.06
C THR A 178 27.30 7.88 -5.92
N TYR A 179 26.17 8.57 -6.09
CA TYR A 179 25.54 9.43 -5.09
C TYR A 179 24.02 9.27 -5.21
N GLY A 180 23.31 9.19 -4.09
CA GLY A 180 21.87 8.98 -4.08
C GLY A 180 21.20 9.78 -2.99
N VAL A 181 19.93 10.14 -3.23
CA VAL A 181 19.07 10.65 -2.17
C VAL A 181 18.79 9.49 -1.22
N ARG A 182 18.95 9.73 0.09
CA ARG A 182 18.64 8.76 1.14
C ARG A 182 17.20 8.28 0.93
N GLU A 183 16.98 6.97 0.82
CA GLU A 183 15.66 6.36 0.61
C GLU A 183 14.77 6.61 1.84
N GLN A 184 14.12 7.76 1.91
CA GLN A 184 13.23 8.16 3.03
C GLN A 184 11.92 7.36 3.08
N HIS A 185 11.67 6.49 2.10
CA HIS A 185 10.37 5.86 1.86
C HIS A 185 10.29 4.39 2.31
N ARG A 186 11.40 3.79 2.75
CA ARG A 186 11.41 2.39 3.22
C ARG A 186 10.46 2.21 4.39
N ASN A 187 9.50 1.29 4.21
CA ASN A 187 8.58 0.81 5.24
C ASN A 187 7.75 1.92 5.91
N SER A 188 7.30 2.93 5.15
CA SER A 188 6.42 3.97 5.69
C SER A 188 5.12 3.38 6.28
N TRP A 189 4.60 2.31 5.67
CA TRP A 189 3.61 1.42 6.26
C TRP A 189 4.30 0.22 6.90
N GLY A 190 4.51 0.30 8.22
CA GLY A 190 5.21 -0.71 9.01
C GLY A 190 4.29 -1.80 9.59
N TRP A 191 4.70 -2.38 10.72
CA TRP A 191 3.99 -3.50 11.37
C TRP A 191 2.55 -3.18 11.78
N LYS A 192 2.23 -1.92 12.11
CA LYS A 192 0.86 -1.50 12.46
C LYS A 192 -0.11 -1.74 11.31
N VAL A 193 0.37 -1.55 10.08
CA VAL A 193 -0.42 -1.78 8.87
C VAL A 193 -0.69 -3.27 8.67
N SER A 194 0.34 -4.09 8.80
CA SER A 194 0.21 -5.55 8.78
C SER A 194 -0.76 -6.05 9.87
N ALA A 195 -0.62 -5.55 11.11
CA ALA A 195 -1.47 -5.95 12.23
C ALA A 195 -2.94 -5.54 12.04
N TYR A 196 -3.21 -4.37 11.45
CA TYR A 196 -4.60 -3.99 11.21
C TYR A 196 -5.23 -4.81 10.06
N LEU A 197 -4.48 -5.24 9.04
CA LEU A 197 -5.01 -6.17 8.03
C LEU A 197 -5.43 -7.48 8.68
N TRP A 198 -4.64 -7.98 9.61
CA TRP A 198 -4.87 -9.26 10.28
C TRP A 198 -6.10 -9.19 11.18
N THR A 199 -6.18 -8.14 12.00
CA THR A 199 -7.35 -7.90 12.86
C THR A 199 -8.61 -7.60 12.05
N LYS A 200 -8.49 -6.96 10.89
CA LYS A 200 -9.61 -6.73 9.96
C LYS A 200 -10.09 -8.04 9.34
N SER A 201 -9.20 -8.94 8.96
CA SER A 201 -9.51 -10.29 8.49
C SER A 201 -10.24 -11.09 9.57
N LEU A 202 -9.78 -11.01 10.83
CA LEU A 202 -10.47 -11.59 11.99
C LEU A 202 -11.87 -10.98 12.19
N ALA A 203 -12.00 -9.66 12.10
CA ALA A 203 -13.27 -8.96 12.29
C ALA A 203 -14.32 -9.35 11.25
N ALA A 204 -13.94 -9.42 9.97
CA ALA A 204 -14.83 -9.83 8.90
C ALA A 204 -15.14 -11.34 8.98
N GLY A 205 -14.11 -12.17 9.19
CA GLY A 205 -14.23 -13.63 9.29
C GLY A 205 -15.10 -14.11 10.44
N ALA A 206 -14.95 -13.48 11.62
CA ALA A 206 -15.69 -13.80 12.82
C ALA A 206 -17.21 -13.60 12.67
N PHE A 207 -17.64 -12.75 11.74
CA PHE A 207 -19.05 -12.62 11.38
C PHE A 207 -19.45 -13.53 10.21
N LEU A 208 -18.68 -13.49 9.11
CA LEU A 208 -19.05 -14.17 7.86
C LEU A 208 -19.19 -15.68 8.03
N VAL A 209 -18.26 -16.33 8.74
CA VAL A 209 -18.28 -17.80 8.88
C VAL A 209 -19.51 -18.26 9.70
N PRO A 210 -19.76 -17.73 10.90
CA PRO A 210 -21.00 -18.02 11.63
C PRO A 210 -22.28 -17.63 10.88
N ALA A 211 -22.28 -16.53 10.13
CA ALA A 211 -23.45 -16.12 9.33
C ALA A 211 -23.78 -17.13 8.22
N VAL A 212 -22.76 -17.69 7.54
CA VAL A 212 -22.95 -18.75 6.54
C VAL A 212 -23.44 -20.05 7.19
N LEU A 213 -22.89 -20.43 8.34
CA LEU A 213 -23.35 -21.61 9.09
C LEU A 213 -24.81 -21.48 9.52
N ALA A 214 -25.20 -20.31 10.05
CA ALA A 214 -26.56 -20.00 10.45
C ALA A 214 -27.55 -20.02 9.27
N ALA A 215 -27.11 -19.60 8.07
CA ALA A 215 -27.93 -19.62 6.86
C ALA A 215 -28.22 -21.05 6.35
N GLY A 216 -27.38 -22.03 6.67
CA GLY A 216 -27.52 -23.43 6.25
C GLY A 216 -28.44 -24.28 7.12
N LEU A 217 -28.97 -23.75 8.23
CA LEU A 217 -29.80 -24.49 9.19
C LEU A 217 -31.30 -24.18 8.99
N PRO A 218 -32.18 -25.19 9.03
CA PRO A 218 -33.64 -25.02 8.82
C PRO A 218 -34.31 -24.19 9.94
N TRP A 219 -33.68 -24.09 11.11
CA TRP A 219 -34.06 -23.18 12.19
C TRP A 219 -33.03 -22.05 12.20
N ARG A 220 -33.46 -20.85 11.79
CA ARG A 220 -32.60 -19.66 11.61
C ARG A 220 -32.19 -19.08 12.96
N GLU A 221 -31.35 -19.80 13.69
CA GLU A 221 -30.73 -19.25 14.90
C GLU A 221 -29.88 -18.03 14.49
N PRO A 222 -30.04 -16.88 15.17
CA PRO A 222 -29.23 -15.72 14.89
C PRO A 222 -27.75 -16.03 15.14
N VAL A 223 -26.87 -15.28 14.47
CA VAL A 223 -25.43 -15.38 14.71
C VAL A 223 -25.15 -15.24 16.20
N ALA A 224 -24.41 -16.22 16.76
CA ALA A 224 -24.14 -16.27 18.19
C ALA A 224 -23.51 -14.95 18.69
N ILE A 225 -24.01 -14.44 19.82
CA ILE A 225 -23.53 -13.17 20.41
C ILE A 225 -22.01 -13.18 20.60
N GLY A 226 -21.43 -14.32 21.01
CA GLY A 226 -19.98 -14.46 21.15
C GLY A 226 -19.21 -14.16 19.86
N ALA A 227 -19.71 -14.60 18.70
CA ALA A 227 -19.10 -14.30 17.40
C ALA A 227 -19.20 -12.81 17.05
N LEU A 228 -20.35 -12.17 17.33
CA LEU A 228 -20.54 -10.73 17.13
C LEU A 228 -19.59 -9.91 18.00
N VAL A 229 -19.40 -10.31 19.26
CA VAL A 229 -18.48 -9.65 20.19
C VAL A 229 -17.04 -9.79 19.72
N VAL A 230 -16.61 -10.99 19.31
CA VAL A 230 -15.26 -11.18 18.74
C VAL A 230 -15.06 -10.32 17.49
N ALA A 231 -16.04 -10.27 16.59
CA ALA A 231 -15.99 -9.42 15.39
C ALA A 231 -15.84 -7.93 15.76
N LEU A 232 -16.63 -7.45 16.74
CA LEU A 232 -16.60 -6.05 17.17
C LEU A 232 -15.28 -5.69 17.87
N LEU A 233 -14.75 -6.57 18.72
CA LEU A 233 -13.46 -6.37 19.39
C LEU A 233 -12.29 -6.35 18.40
N ALA A 234 -12.28 -7.27 17.42
CA ALA A 234 -11.30 -7.27 16.36
C ALA A 234 -11.38 -5.99 15.51
N LEU A 235 -12.60 -5.55 15.17
CA LEU A 235 -12.83 -4.30 14.42
C LEU A 235 -12.39 -3.06 15.22
N ALA A 236 -12.67 -3.01 16.52
CA ALA A 236 -12.22 -1.95 17.41
C ALA A 236 -10.69 -1.90 17.49
N THR A 237 -10.04 -3.08 17.55
CA THR A 237 -8.58 -3.19 17.50
C THR A 237 -8.02 -2.68 16.17
N THR A 238 -8.65 -3.02 15.04
CA THR A 238 -8.31 -2.44 13.73
C THR A 238 -8.42 -0.91 13.74
N GLY A 239 -9.51 -0.36 14.29
CA GLY A 239 -9.70 1.09 14.43
C GLY A 239 -8.61 1.76 15.26
N ALA A 240 -8.26 1.18 16.41
CA ALA A 240 -7.20 1.68 17.28
C ALA A 240 -5.83 1.66 16.58
N LEU A 241 -5.50 0.58 15.87
CA LEU A 241 -4.26 0.47 15.10
C LEU A 241 -4.20 1.48 13.95
N LEU A 242 -5.32 1.72 13.27
CA LEU A 242 -5.42 2.73 12.21
C LEU A 242 -5.11 4.13 12.74
N VAL A 243 -5.73 4.52 13.87
CA VAL A 243 -5.48 5.82 14.50
C VAL A 243 -4.03 5.91 15.00
N ALA A 244 -3.49 4.82 15.57
CA ALA A 244 -2.12 4.78 16.07
C ALA A 244 -1.04 4.80 14.98
N ASP A 245 -1.35 4.46 13.72
CA ASP A 245 -0.39 4.59 12.60
C ASP A 245 -0.27 6.04 12.07
N LEU A 246 -1.30 6.86 12.28
CA LEU A 246 -1.31 8.24 11.84
C LEU A 246 -0.22 9.05 12.52
N ARG A 247 0.42 9.93 11.75
CA ARG A 247 1.34 10.93 12.31
C ARG A 247 0.61 12.09 12.97
N GLN A 248 -0.66 12.29 12.63
CA GLN A 248 -1.51 13.30 13.26
C GLN A 248 -2.82 12.69 13.78
N PRO A 249 -2.78 11.90 14.87
CA PRO A 249 -3.92 11.13 15.35
C PRO A 249 -5.09 12.00 15.84
N ALA A 250 -4.81 13.20 16.36
CA ALA A 250 -5.86 14.16 16.78
C ALA A 250 -6.78 14.59 15.62
N ARG A 251 -6.33 14.42 14.37
CA ARG A 251 -7.04 14.82 13.16
C ARG A 251 -7.78 13.66 12.50
N PHE A 252 -7.87 12.48 13.15
CA PHE A 252 -8.42 11.28 12.51
C PHE A 252 -9.85 11.48 12.00
N LEU A 253 -10.68 12.24 12.72
CA LEU A 253 -12.08 12.51 12.33
C LEU A 253 -12.21 13.28 11.02
N TRP A 254 -11.15 13.88 10.48
CA TRP A 254 -11.20 14.51 9.16
C TRP A 254 -11.39 13.52 8.01
N THR A 255 -11.05 12.23 8.19
CA THR A 255 -11.40 11.22 7.18
C THR A 255 -12.90 11.08 7.00
N LEU A 256 -13.68 11.33 8.07
CA LEU A 256 -15.14 11.28 8.06
C LEU A 256 -15.75 12.65 7.79
N THR A 257 -15.25 13.71 8.43
CA THR A 257 -15.85 15.06 8.37
C THR A 257 -15.40 15.90 7.17
N ARG A 258 -14.25 15.57 6.56
CA ARG A 258 -13.72 16.26 5.36
C ARG A 258 -13.29 15.23 4.30
N PRO A 259 -14.24 14.40 3.82
CA PRO A 259 -13.92 13.23 3.01
C PRO A 259 -13.48 13.59 1.59
N GLN A 260 -12.49 12.88 1.08
CA GLN A 260 -12.21 12.77 -0.34
C GLN A 260 -12.79 11.46 -0.89
N TRP A 261 -13.96 11.55 -1.52
CA TRP A 261 -14.71 10.37 -1.99
C TRP A 261 -14.03 9.58 -3.10
N ARG A 262 -12.98 10.11 -3.73
CA ARG A 262 -12.15 9.34 -4.67
C ARG A 262 -11.17 8.39 -3.97
N SER A 263 -10.87 8.60 -2.69
CA SER A 263 -9.94 7.76 -1.93
C SER A 263 -10.64 6.52 -1.36
N TRP A 264 -10.10 5.34 -1.63
CA TRP A 264 -10.57 4.09 -1.02
C TRP A 264 -10.28 4.00 0.48
N LEU A 265 -9.34 4.80 1.01
CA LEU A 265 -9.13 4.91 2.46
C LEU A 265 -10.32 5.61 3.12
N THR A 266 -10.88 6.63 2.48
CA THR A 266 -12.10 7.31 2.94
C THR A 266 -13.29 6.36 2.88
N ARG A 267 -13.55 5.75 1.71
CA ARG A 267 -14.66 4.79 1.54
C ARG A 267 -14.56 3.63 2.54
N GLY A 268 -13.37 3.10 2.75
CA GLY A 268 -13.09 2.05 3.73
C GLY A 268 -13.41 2.46 5.16
N SER A 269 -13.11 3.71 5.54
CA SER A 269 -13.44 4.25 6.87
C SER A 269 -14.95 4.25 7.12
N TYR A 270 -15.74 4.62 6.10
CA TYR A 270 -17.20 4.57 6.17
C TYR A 270 -17.74 3.13 6.23
N VAL A 271 -17.16 2.21 5.46
CA VAL A 271 -17.54 0.78 5.49
C VAL A 271 -17.27 0.17 6.87
N ILE A 272 -16.10 0.42 7.46
CA ILE A 272 -15.74 -0.05 8.81
C ILE A 272 -16.67 0.55 9.86
N ALA A 273 -16.96 1.85 9.79
CA ALA A 273 -17.87 2.51 10.73
C ALA A 273 -19.29 1.93 10.64
N ALA A 274 -19.82 1.76 9.43
CA ALA A 274 -21.12 1.15 9.20
C ALA A 274 -21.17 -0.31 9.70
N TYR A 275 -20.09 -1.08 9.47
CA TYR A 275 -19.98 -2.45 9.97
C TYR A 275 -20.00 -2.51 11.50
N GLY A 276 -19.25 -1.63 12.17
CA GLY A 276 -19.25 -1.54 13.64
C GLY A 276 -20.62 -1.19 14.21
N LEU A 277 -21.34 -0.26 13.57
CA LEU A 277 -22.72 0.09 13.94
C LEU A 277 -23.67 -1.11 13.77
N ALA A 278 -23.56 -1.83 12.64
CA ALA A 278 -24.39 -3.00 12.37
C ALA A 278 -24.13 -4.14 13.38
N LEU A 279 -22.87 -4.42 13.71
CA LEU A 279 -22.50 -5.38 14.77
C LEU A 279 -23.09 -4.98 16.13
N THR A 280 -22.97 -3.70 16.49
CA THR A 280 -23.50 -3.17 17.75
C THR A 280 -25.02 -3.33 17.82
N ALA A 281 -25.73 -3.03 16.71
CA ALA A 281 -27.17 -3.22 16.62
C ALA A 281 -27.58 -4.69 16.77
N LEU A 282 -26.87 -5.62 16.10
CA LEU A 282 -27.11 -7.06 16.23
C LEU A 282 -26.87 -7.58 17.66
N ILE A 283 -25.81 -7.12 18.33
CA ILE A 283 -25.54 -7.44 19.73
C ILE A 283 -26.68 -6.93 20.62
N GLY A 284 -27.13 -5.68 20.41
CA GLY A 284 -28.24 -5.09 21.16
C GLY A 284 -29.54 -5.89 21.01
N LEU A 285 -29.89 -6.29 19.78
CA LEU A 285 -31.05 -7.15 19.52
C LEU A 285 -30.92 -8.52 20.19
N GLY A 286 -29.73 -9.13 20.12
CA GLY A 286 -29.45 -10.41 20.76
C GLY A 286 -29.57 -10.37 22.29
N LEU A 287 -29.04 -9.32 22.93
CA LEU A 287 -29.15 -9.11 24.38
C LEU A 287 -30.59 -8.84 24.82
N ALA A 288 -31.35 -8.10 24.01
CA ALA A 288 -32.78 -7.84 24.24
C ALA A 288 -33.68 -9.04 23.88
N ARG A 289 -33.11 -10.13 23.36
CA ARG A 289 -33.84 -11.31 22.85
C ARG A 289 -34.92 -10.96 21.82
N LEU A 290 -34.66 -9.91 21.04
CA LEU A 290 -35.55 -9.46 19.97
C LEU A 290 -35.25 -10.22 18.68
N PRO A 291 -36.25 -10.44 17.81
CA PRO A 291 -36.03 -11.09 16.53
C PRO A 291 -35.08 -10.25 15.66
N VAL A 292 -34.06 -10.89 15.09
CA VAL A 292 -33.11 -10.24 14.19
C VAL A 292 -33.67 -10.26 12.75
N PRO A 293 -33.89 -9.09 12.13
CA PRO A 293 -34.35 -9.04 10.73
C PRO A 293 -33.32 -9.69 9.79
N PRO A 294 -33.71 -10.61 8.90
CA PRO A 294 -32.77 -11.24 7.95
C PRO A 294 -32.05 -10.23 7.06
N ILE A 295 -32.72 -9.12 6.72
CA ILE A 295 -32.14 -8.01 5.95
C ILE A 295 -30.95 -7.39 6.69
N LEU A 296 -31.04 -7.21 8.01
CA LEU A 296 -29.96 -6.64 8.81
C LEU A 296 -28.74 -7.57 8.81
N THR A 297 -28.94 -8.87 8.97
CA THR A 297 -27.86 -9.88 8.87
C THR A 297 -27.23 -9.87 7.47
N GLY A 298 -28.03 -9.82 6.41
CA GLY A 298 -27.55 -9.75 5.03
C GLY A 298 -26.74 -8.49 4.75
N LEU A 299 -27.22 -7.31 5.19
CA LEU A 299 -26.48 -6.05 5.07
C LEU A 299 -25.18 -6.09 5.88
N THR A 300 -25.20 -6.70 7.08
CA THR A 300 -23.99 -6.87 7.90
C THR A 300 -22.98 -7.79 7.22
N ALA A 301 -23.43 -8.84 6.52
CA ALA A 301 -22.56 -9.72 5.73
C ALA A 301 -21.92 -8.97 4.56
N LEU A 302 -22.67 -8.13 3.85
CA LEU A 302 -22.13 -7.27 2.79
C LEU A 302 -21.10 -6.28 3.34
N LEU A 303 -21.37 -5.66 4.49
CA LEU A 303 -20.44 -4.77 5.16
C LEU A 303 -19.16 -5.52 5.61
N ALA A 304 -19.29 -6.72 6.17
CA ALA A 304 -18.16 -7.55 6.56
C ALA A 304 -17.28 -7.95 5.35
N ALA A 305 -17.90 -8.37 4.24
CA ALA A 305 -17.20 -8.66 2.99
C ALA A 305 -16.55 -7.38 2.41
N GLY A 306 -17.22 -6.24 2.50
CA GLY A 306 -16.67 -4.93 2.17
C GLY A 306 -15.45 -4.59 3.03
N THR A 307 -15.52 -4.80 4.35
CA THR A 307 -14.41 -4.63 5.29
C THR A 307 -13.23 -5.54 4.93
N ALA A 308 -13.47 -6.80 4.55
CA ALA A 308 -12.41 -7.70 4.10
C ALA A 308 -11.72 -7.18 2.83
N THR A 309 -12.49 -6.74 1.83
CA THR A 309 -12.00 -6.54 0.46
C THR A 309 -11.63 -5.11 0.09
N TYR A 310 -12.13 -4.07 0.76
CA TYR A 310 -11.87 -2.67 0.35
C TYR A 310 -10.38 -2.31 0.31
N THR A 311 -9.55 -2.99 1.12
CA THR A 311 -8.10 -2.75 1.12
C THR A 311 -7.46 -3.14 -0.20
N ALA A 312 -7.98 -4.12 -0.93
CA ALA A 312 -7.49 -4.44 -2.27
C ALA A 312 -7.63 -3.24 -3.21
N LEU A 313 -8.72 -2.49 -3.08
CA LEU A 313 -8.98 -1.30 -3.88
C LEU A 313 -8.12 -0.10 -3.44
N LEU A 314 -7.83 0.02 -2.14
CA LEU A 314 -6.83 0.95 -1.62
C LEU A 314 -5.43 0.65 -2.16
N PHE A 315 -5.03 -0.61 -2.15
CA PHE A 315 -3.75 -1.09 -2.68
C PHE A 315 -3.68 -0.89 -4.20
N GLY A 316 -4.79 -1.06 -4.91
CA GLY A 316 -4.91 -0.71 -6.32
C GLY A 316 -4.70 0.78 -6.64
N GLN A 317 -4.99 1.69 -5.70
CA GLN A 317 -4.70 3.13 -5.88
C GLN A 317 -3.22 3.49 -5.67
N ALA A 318 -2.44 2.60 -5.07
CA ALA A 318 -1.01 2.81 -4.82
C ALA A 318 -0.20 2.55 -6.10
N LYS A 319 -0.30 3.46 -7.08
CA LYS A 319 0.42 3.36 -8.37
C LYS A 319 1.94 3.23 -8.25
N GLY A 320 2.53 3.55 -7.10
CA GLY A 320 3.96 3.36 -6.83
C GLY A 320 4.33 1.94 -6.40
N ARG A 321 3.36 1.06 -6.11
CA ARG A 321 3.58 -0.28 -5.58
C ARG A 321 2.85 -1.28 -6.47
N ASP A 322 3.54 -1.83 -7.46
CA ASP A 322 2.88 -2.58 -8.54
C ASP A 322 2.31 -3.92 -8.11
N LEU A 323 2.98 -4.64 -7.22
CA LEU A 323 2.49 -5.93 -6.73
C LEU A 323 1.10 -5.79 -6.07
N TRP A 324 0.85 -4.68 -5.40
CA TRP A 324 -0.42 -4.37 -4.74
C TRP A 324 -1.60 -4.13 -5.71
N GLN A 325 -1.32 -3.95 -7.00
CA GLN A 325 -2.35 -3.76 -8.04
C GLN A 325 -2.84 -5.09 -8.62
N SER A 326 -2.51 -6.23 -8.00
CA SER A 326 -2.99 -7.56 -8.38
C SER A 326 -4.52 -7.63 -8.37
N ALA A 327 -5.10 -8.15 -9.45
CA ALA A 327 -6.54 -8.43 -9.54
C ALA A 327 -6.98 -9.55 -8.59
N LEU A 328 -6.06 -10.43 -8.17
CA LEU A 328 -6.33 -11.53 -7.24
C LEU A 328 -6.42 -11.07 -5.78
N LEU A 329 -5.95 -9.86 -5.47
CA LEU A 329 -5.86 -9.37 -4.10
C LEU A 329 -7.22 -9.28 -3.40
N GLY A 330 -8.27 -8.85 -4.11
CA GLY A 330 -9.63 -8.79 -3.55
C GLY A 330 -10.13 -10.17 -3.11
N PRO A 331 -10.21 -11.16 -4.01
CA PRO A 331 -10.51 -12.55 -3.67
C PRO A 331 -9.60 -13.12 -2.57
N HIS A 332 -8.30 -12.82 -2.63
CA HIS A 332 -7.33 -13.29 -1.64
C HIS A 332 -7.63 -12.77 -0.23
N LEU A 333 -7.87 -11.47 -0.06
CA LEU A 333 -8.24 -10.89 1.24
C LEU A 333 -9.57 -11.46 1.78
N LEU A 334 -10.52 -11.77 0.90
CA LEU A 334 -11.78 -12.41 1.31
C LEU A 334 -11.54 -13.84 1.82
N VAL A 335 -10.73 -14.64 1.10
CA VAL A 335 -10.34 -15.99 1.51
C VAL A 335 -9.56 -15.96 2.82
N GLN A 336 -8.68 -14.98 3.03
CA GLN A 336 -7.98 -14.79 4.30
C GLN A 336 -8.93 -14.47 5.46
N ALA A 337 -9.91 -13.59 5.25
CA ALA A 337 -10.92 -13.31 6.25
C ALA A 337 -11.74 -14.57 6.60
N LEU A 338 -12.18 -15.32 5.59
CA LEU A 338 -12.88 -16.60 5.82
C LEU A 338 -11.99 -17.63 6.52
N THR A 339 -10.70 -17.68 6.19
CA THR A 339 -9.71 -18.57 6.84
C THR A 339 -9.50 -18.20 8.30
N ALA A 340 -9.42 -16.90 8.62
CA ALA A 340 -9.35 -16.40 9.98
C ALA A 340 -10.62 -16.71 10.78
N GLY A 341 -11.81 -16.52 10.18
CA GLY A 341 -13.08 -16.90 10.79
C GLY A 341 -13.23 -18.41 11.01
N ALA A 342 -12.81 -19.22 10.04
CA ALA A 342 -12.83 -20.67 10.12
C ALA A 342 -11.91 -21.19 11.22
N ALA A 343 -10.72 -20.61 11.39
CA ALA A 343 -9.82 -20.95 12.47
C ALA A 343 -10.48 -20.76 13.86
N LEU A 344 -11.37 -19.77 14.02
CA LEU A 344 -12.05 -19.50 15.28
C LEU A 344 -13.31 -20.33 15.50
N PHE A 345 -14.13 -20.53 14.46
CA PHE A 345 -15.50 -21.03 14.61
C PHE A 345 -15.80 -22.32 13.83
N ALA A 346 -15.01 -22.64 12.80
CA ALA A 346 -15.24 -23.82 11.96
C ALA A 346 -13.91 -24.44 11.46
N PRO A 347 -13.06 -25.02 12.34
CA PRO A 347 -11.73 -25.48 11.94
C PRO A 347 -11.74 -26.54 10.83
N SER A 348 -12.84 -27.27 10.65
CA SER A 348 -13.01 -28.23 9.54
C SER A 348 -12.98 -27.56 8.16
N TRP A 349 -13.38 -26.29 8.05
CA TRP A 349 -13.33 -25.55 6.78
C TRP A 349 -11.90 -25.26 6.32
N LEU A 350 -10.93 -25.26 7.25
CA LEU A 350 -9.52 -25.05 6.93
C LEU A 350 -8.97 -26.10 5.96
N LEU A 351 -9.58 -27.30 5.92
CA LEU A 351 -9.25 -28.34 4.94
C LEU A 351 -9.41 -27.89 3.49
N PHE A 352 -10.32 -26.93 3.23
CA PHE A 352 -10.60 -26.39 1.90
C PHE A 352 -10.02 -24.98 1.73
N LEU A 353 -10.06 -24.17 2.80
CA LEU A 353 -9.60 -22.79 2.76
C LEU A 353 -8.08 -22.67 2.73
N LEU A 354 -7.32 -23.55 3.41
CA LEU A 354 -5.85 -23.50 3.36
C LEU A 354 -5.28 -23.83 1.97
N PRO A 355 -5.75 -24.88 1.26
CA PRO A 355 -5.32 -25.11 -0.12
C PRO A 355 -5.68 -23.95 -1.05
N LEU A 356 -6.91 -23.41 -0.93
CA LEU A 356 -7.34 -22.26 -1.72
C LEU A 356 -6.49 -21.02 -1.44
N ASN A 357 -6.23 -20.71 -0.17
CA ASN A 357 -5.34 -19.61 0.22
C ASN A 357 -3.91 -19.84 -0.30
N GLY A 358 -3.40 -21.06 -0.19
CA GLY A 358 -2.08 -21.44 -0.72
C GLY A 358 -1.97 -21.25 -2.23
N LEU A 359 -3.02 -21.55 -2.99
CA LEU A 359 -3.08 -21.29 -4.44
C LEU A 359 -3.07 -19.78 -4.75
N LEU A 360 -3.77 -18.97 -3.97
CA LEU A 360 -3.79 -17.51 -4.13
C LEU A 360 -2.44 -16.89 -3.75
N VAL A 361 -1.83 -17.32 -2.64
CA VAL A 361 -0.45 -16.99 -2.27
C VAL A 361 0.50 -17.35 -3.40
N ALA A 362 0.36 -18.55 -3.98
CA ALA A 362 1.21 -18.98 -5.07
C ALA A 362 1.01 -18.14 -6.34
N GLY A 363 -0.23 -17.75 -6.64
CA GLY A 363 -0.55 -16.83 -7.74
C GLY A 363 0.08 -15.45 -7.58
N GLU A 364 0.12 -14.92 -6.36
CA GLU A 364 0.76 -13.62 -6.06
C GLU A 364 2.29 -13.69 -6.16
N VAL A 365 2.90 -14.80 -5.72
CA VAL A 365 4.36 -14.93 -5.59
C VAL A 365 5.03 -15.49 -6.84
N TRP A 366 4.47 -16.55 -7.44
CA TRP A 366 5.03 -17.23 -8.61
C TRP A 366 4.24 -17.00 -9.90
N GLY A 367 3.14 -16.24 -9.84
CA GLY A 367 2.37 -15.88 -11.02
C GLY A 367 3.11 -14.97 -12.00
N ARG A 368 2.45 -14.62 -13.10
CA ARG A 368 2.99 -13.67 -14.08
C ARG A 368 2.77 -12.24 -13.61
N HIS A 369 3.85 -11.49 -13.40
CA HIS A 369 3.79 -10.07 -13.06
C HIS A 369 3.89 -9.18 -14.31
N ALA A 370 3.04 -8.16 -14.39
CA ALA A 370 2.97 -7.23 -15.51
C ALA A 370 4.18 -6.28 -15.59
N THR A 371 4.84 -6.01 -14.47
CA THR A 371 5.98 -5.08 -14.38
C THR A 371 7.17 -5.71 -13.69
N GLU A 372 8.36 -5.13 -13.94
CA GLU A 372 9.61 -5.54 -13.32
C GLU A 372 9.60 -5.24 -11.81
N ASP A 373 9.09 -4.06 -11.41
CA ASP A 373 8.86 -3.67 -10.01
C ASP A 373 8.04 -4.73 -9.23
N ALA A 374 6.94 -5.24 -9.82
CA ALA A 374 6.12 -6.29 -9.20
C ALA A 374 6.84 -7.63 -9.11
N ARG A 375 7.59 -8.02 -10.15
CA ARG A 375 8.38 -9.25 -10.16
C ARG A 375 9.48 -9.22 -9.11
N MET A 376 10.16 -8.09 -8.96
CA MET A 376 11.20 -7.91 -7.94
C MET A 376 10.60 -7.94 -6.53
N ALA A 377 9.43 -7.32 -6.31
CA ALA A 377 8.73 -7.42 -5.03
C ALA A 377 8.33 -8.86 -4.68
N ALA A 378 7.87 -9.64 -5.67
CA ALA A 378 7.55 -11.05 -5.45
C ALA A 378 8.79 -11.89 -5.10
N ARG A 379 9.94 -11.63 -5.75
CA ARG A 379 11.23 -12.27 -5.39
C ARG A 379 11.66 -11.95 -3.97
N LEU A 380 11.53 -10.70 -3.53
CA LEU A 380 11.81 -10.33 -2.14
C LEU A 380 10.98 -11.11 -1.11
N ILE A 381 9.77 -11.55 -1.48
CA ILE A 381 8.95 -12.44 -0.63
C ILE A 381 9.51 -13.87 -0.67
N GLN A 382 9.87 -14.38 -1.86
CA GLN A 382 10.42 -15.74 -2.04
C GLN A 382 11.72 -15.95 -1.26
N ASP A 383 12.60 -14.95 -1.28
CA ASP A 383 13.92 -15.02 -0.67
C ASP A 383 13.88 -14.84 0.87
N ASP A 384 12.75 -14.37 1.42
CA ASP A 384 12.59 -14.19 2.87
C ASP A 384 12.26 -15.52 3.55
N MET A 385 13.12 -15.98 4.47
CA MET A 385 12.91 -17.24 5.20
C MET A 385 11.56 -17.29 5.95
N ARG A 386 10.97 -16.15 6.32
CA ARG A 386 9.65 -16.11 6.97
C ARG A 386 8.53 -16.54 6.03
N PHE A 387 8.72 -16.42 4.72
CA PHE A 387 7.77 -16.93 3.74
C PHE A 387 7.76 -18.47 3.76
N THR A 388 8.91 -19.09 3.61
CA THR A 388 9.01 -20.56 3.57
C THR A 388 8.63 -21.19 4.90
N THR A 389 9.22 -20.72 6.00
CA THR A 389 8.98 -21.30 7.34
C THR A 389 7.65 -20.84 7.94
N GLY A 390 7.36 -19.54 7.93
CA GLY A 390 6.18 -18.97 8.57
C GLY A 390 4.90 -19.17 7.77
N VAL A 391 4.91 -18.84 6.47
CA VAL A 391 3.70 -18.91 5.64
C VAL A 391 3.45 -20.34 5.16
N LEU A 392 4.41 -20.94 4.44
CA LEU A 392 4.17 -22.24 3.79
C LEU A 392 4.14 -23.39 4.80
N VAL A 393 5.17 -23.53 5.64
CA VAL A 393 5.27 -24.65 6.58
C VAL A 393 4.32 -24.46 7.77
N LEU A 394 4.55 -23.44 8.59
CA LEU A 394 3.77 -23.23 9.82
C LEU A 394 2.33 -22.78 9.56
N GLY A 395 2.11 -21.98 8.51
CA GLY A 395 0.79 -21.41 8.20
C GLY A 395 -0.15 -22.29 7.39
N HIS A 396 0.39 -23.20 6.56
CA HIS A 396 -0.40 -24.03 5.64
C HIS A 396 -0.19 -25.53 5.84
N LEU A 397 1.03 -26.03 5.61
CA LEU A 397 1.30 -27.48 5.57
C LEU A 397 1.11 -28.14 6.95
N LEU A 398 1.60 -27.53 8.02
CA LEU A 398 1.49 -28.08 9.37
C LEU A 398 0.05 -28.07 9.90
N PRO A 399 -0.74 -26.99 9.79
CA PRO A 399 -2.16 -27.02 10.14
C PRO A 399 -2.96 -28.05 9.34
N LEU A 400 -2.69 -28.18 8.04
CA LEU A 400 -3.34 -29.18 7.19
C LEU A 400 -3.03 -30.61 7.65
N SER A 401 -1.76 -30.91 7.93
CA SER A 401 -1.36 -32.25 8.40
C SER A 401 -1.95 -32.56 9.78
N ILE A 402 -2.03 -31.58 10.68
CA ILE A 402 -2.68 -31.70 11.99
C ILE A 402 -4.17 -32.01 11.85
N LEU A 403 -4.87 -31.36 10.92
CA LEU A 403 -6.30 -31.56 10.71
C LEU A 403 -6.62 -32.95 10.12
N TRP A 404 -5.75 -33.48 9.26
CA TRP A 404 -5.85 -34.86 8.74
C TRP A 404 -5.37 -35.91 9.75
N GLY A 405 -4.51 -35.51 10.69
CA GLY A 405 -3.89 -36.37 11.68
C GLY A 405 -4.70 -36.59 12.96
N PRO A 406 -4.01 -37.00 14.05
CA PRO A 406 -4.65 -37.40 15.30
C PRO A 406 -5.40 -36.24 15.97
N SER A 407 -6.56 -36.55 16.55
CA SER A 407 -7.48 -35.57 17.14
C SER A 407 -6.87 -34.70 18.24
N GLY A 408 -5.86 -35.21 18.97
CA GLY A 408 -5.23 -34.53 20.10
C GLY A 408 -4.49 -33.24 19.75
N LEU A 409 -4.04 -33.06 18.51
CA LEU A 409 -3.30 -31.85 18.10
C LEU A 409 -4.17 -30.83 17.35
N ARG A 410 -5.45 -31.13 17.07
CA ARG A 410 -6.31 -30.28 16.23
C ARG A 410 -6.48 -28.85 16.74
N LEU A 411 -6.37 -28.64 18.05
CA LEU A 411 -6.42 -27.31 18.66
C LEU A 411 -5.25 -26.40 18.25
N LEU A 412 -4.12 -26.98 17.81
CA LEU A 412 -2.95 -26.22 17.35
C LEU A 412 -3.09 -25.71 15.91
N ALA A 413 -3.99 -26.28 15.10
CA ALA A 413 -4.16 -25.88 13.70
C ALA A 413 -4.60 -24.41 13.58
N ALA A 414 -5.57 -23.98 14.38
CA ALA A 414 -6.10 -22.62 14.36
C ALA A 414 -5.05 -21.54 14.66
N PRO A 415 -4.30 -21.57 15.79
CA PRO A 415 -3.30 -20.53 16.07
C PRO A 415 -2.15 -20.52 15.06
N LEU A 416 -1.74 -21.69 14.54
CA LEU A 416 -0.72 -21.79 13.49
C LEU A 416 -1.18 -21.17 12.16
N THR A 417 -2.42 -21.43 11.74
CA THR A 417 -3.02 -20.78 10.58
C THR A 417 -3.07 -19.26 10.74
N LEU A 418 -3.54 -18.77 11.89
CA LEU A 418 -3.62 -17.33 12.16
C LEU A 418 -2.23 -16.66 12.17
N PHE A 419 -1.21 -17.35 12.71
CA PHE A 419 0.17 -16.89 12.64
C PHE A 419 0.68 -16.81 11.19
N GLY A 420 0.43 -17.84 10.38
CA GLY A 420 0.78 -17.86 8.97
C GLY A 420 0.17 -16.70 8.17
N LEU A 421 -1.11 -16.40 8.43
CA LEU A 421 -1.80 -15.25 7.83
C LEU A 421 -1.13 -13.93 8.20
N PHE A 422 -0.79 -13.73 9.48
CA PHE A 422 -0.11 -12.53 9.95
C PHE A 422 1.26 -12.34 9.28
N VAL A 423 2.05 -13.41 9.19
CA VAL A 423 3.36 -13.37 8.53
C VAL A 423 3.21 -13.03 7.03
N TRP A 424 2.23 -13.64 6.36
CA TRP A 424 1.95 -13.34 4.95
C TRP A 424 1.59 -11.87 4.74
N GLU A 425 0.62 -11.34 5.50
CA GLU A 425 0.22 -9.94 5.39
C GLU A 425 1.38 -8.99 5.67
N HIS A 426 2.27 -9.34 6.60
CA HIS A 426 3.49 -8.58 6.84
C HIS A 426 4.40 -8.56 5.61
N LEU A 427 4.74 -9.72 5.05
CA LEU A 427 5.62 -9.81 3.88
C LEU A 427 5.01 -9.10 2.66
N TYR A 428 3.72 -9.30 2.41
CA TYR A 428 3.01 -8.71 1.28
C TYR A 428 2.93 -7.18 1.36
N VAL A 429 2.81 -6.61 2.57
CA VAL A 429 2.87 -5.16 2.78
C VAL A 429 4.31 -4.63 2.66
N GLN A 430 5.30 -5.33 3.18
CA GLN A 430 6.67 -4.78 3.20
C GLN A 430 7.37 -4.86 1.84
N ALA A 431 7.22 -5.95 1.08
CA ALA A 431 8.04 -6.19 -0.09
C ALA A 431 7.94 -5.10 -1.18
N PRO A 432 6.74 -4.60 -1.57
CA PRO A 432 6.64 -3.56 -2.60
C PRO A 432 7.22 -2.21 -2.16
N GLN A 433 7.27 -1.94 -0.85
CA GLN A 433 7.84 -0.70 -0.30
C GLN A 433 9.37 -0.68 -0.28
N ARG A 434 10.01 -1.84 -0.52
CA ARG A 434 11.46 -1.96 -0.64
C ARG A 434 11.97 -1.73 -2.07
N ILE A 435 11.06 -1.63 -3.04
CA ILE A 435 11.39 -1.38 -4.44
C ILE A 435 11.74 0.10 -4.63
N PRO A 436 12.95 0.44 -5.13
CA PRO A 436 13.35 1.82 -5.34
C PRO A 436 12.56 2.43 -6.51
N LEU A 437 11.88 3.56 -6.26
CA LEU A 437 11.14 4.30 -7.27
C LEU A 437 11.87 5.54 -7.80
N ALA A 438 12.99 5.90 -7.18
CA ALA A 438 13.79 7.09 -7.47
C ALA A 438 15.29 6.81 -7.51
#